data_AF-A0A436QM55-F1
#
_entry.id   AF-A0A436QM55-F1
#
_cell.length_a   1.000
_cell.length_b   1.000
_cell.length_c   1.000
_cell.angle_alpha   90.00
_cell.angle_beta   90.00
_cell.angle_gamma   90.00
#
_symmetry.space_group_name_H-M   'P 1'
#
loop_
_entity.id
_entity.type
_entity.pdbx_description
1 polymer ?
#
loop_
_entity_poly.entity_id
_entity_poly.type
_entity_poly.pdbx_seq_one_letter_code
_entity_poly.pdbx_strand_id
1 'polypeptide(L)'
;NRALRLMRERITLHRRDIHKLIEAAFDEDVPGDWGGLWKRFRQVVEAIPRRACIADLEPIVVDLASLRDGVDKLLEIHMKSTNPSGNDSQNERQQSDSNTDSIFEFEPAFEKSGATAEPSTRTAEPPKTYPLGLVLKACPEIVD
;
A
#
# COMPACT_ATOMS: atom_id res chain seq x y z
N ASN A 1 2.51 -24.98 -5.01
CA ASN A 1 2.33 -23.85 -4.06
C ASN A 1 1.33 -22.78 -4.52
N ARG A 2 0.21 -23.14 -5.17
CA ARG A 2 -0.84 -22.17 -5.57
C ARG A 2 -1.62 -21.64 -4.37
N ALA A 3 -2.03 -22.52 -3.45
CA ALA A 3 -2.79 -22.15 -2.26
C ALA A 3 -2.05 -21.13 -1.35
N LEU A 4 -0.76 -21.34 -1.11
CA LEU A 4 0.07 -20.40 -0.33
C LEU A 4 0.15 -19.02 -1.00
N ARG A 5 0.25 -18.98 -2.34
CA ARG A 5 0.27 -17.72 -3.09
C ARG A 5 -1.05 -16.96 -2.93
N LEU A 6 -2.17 -17.66 -3.09
CA LEU A 6 -3.52 -17.08 -2.93
C LEU A 6 -3.75 -16.54 -1.51
N MET A 7 -3.28 -17.24 -0.47
CA MET A 7 -3.38 -16.73 0.91
C MET A 7 -2.58 -15.44 1.10
N ARG A 8 -1.35 -15.39 0.59
CA ARG A 8 -0.53 -14.17 0.67
C ARG A 8 -1.16 -13.00 -0.07
N GLU A 9 -1.69 -13.27 -1.25
CA GLU A 9 -2.43 -12.29 -2.04
C GLU A 9 -3.63 -11.73 -1.26
N ARG A 10 -4.45 -12.61 -0.68
CA ARG A 10 -5.59 -12.19 0.16
C ARG A 10 -5.17 -11.33 1.35
N ILE A 11 -4.08 -11.70 2.03
CA ILE A 11 -3.51 -10.89 3.12
C ILE A 11 -3.10 -9.50 2.61
N THR A 12 -2.40 -9.44 1.47
CA THR A 12 -1.98 -8.15 0.90
C THR A 12 -3.15 -7.26 0.51
N LEU A 13 -4.23 -7.84 -0.02
CA LEU A 13 -5.46 -7.14 -0.34
C LEU A 13 -6.12 -6.59 0.93
N HIS A 14 -6.42 -7.45 1.91
CA HIS A 14 -7.03 -7.00 3.17
C HIS A 14 -6.21 -5.92 3.89
N ARG A 15 -4.87 -6.01 3.86
CA ARG A 15 -4.02 -4.96 4.45
C ARG A 15 -4.17 -3.61 3.77
N ARG A 16 -4.19 -3.59 2.44
CA ARG A 16 -4.37 -2.36 1.66
C ARG A 16 -5.76 -1.78 1.89
N ASP A 17 -6.74 -2.64 1.83
CA ASP A 17 -8.16 -2.36 1.96
C ASP A 17 -8.49 -1.75 3.33
N ILE A 18 -8.03 -2.36 4.43
CA ILE A 18 -8.21 -1.83 5.78
C ILE A 18 -7.49 -0.50 5.96
N HIS A 19 -6.24 -0.39 5.47
CA HIS A 19 -5.50 0.86 5.53
C HIS A 19 -6.24 1.99 4.84
N LYS A 20 -6.74 1.75 3.63
CA LYS A 20 -7.44 2.76 2.82
C LYS A 20 -8.76 3.19 3.43
N LEU A 21 -9.52 2.27 4.00
CA LEU A 21 -10.75 2.62 4.70
C LEU A 21 -10.51 3.45 5.96
N ILE A 22 -9.48 3.10 6.73
CA ILE A 22 -9.13 3.88 7.94
C ILE A 22 -8.61 5.27 7.55
N GLU A 23 -7.79 5.38 6.50
CA GLU A 23 -7.32 6.66 5.95
C GLU A 23 -8.51 7.54 5.51
N ALA A 24 -9.42 6.98 4.71
CA ALA A 24 -10.64 7.69 4.29
C ALA A 24 -11.50 8.13 5.47
N ALA A 25 -11.63 7.29 6.50
CA ALA A 25 -12.39 7.64 7.70
C ALA A 25 -11.79 8.82 8.48
N PHE A 26 -10.46 8.97 8.45
CA PHE A 26 -9.80 10.15 9.01
C PHE A 26 -10.00 11.38 8.14
N ASP A 27 -9.90 11.24 6.81
CA ASP A 27 -10.11 12.36 5.87
C ASP A 27 -11.55 12.90 5.93
N GLU A 28 -12.52 12.03 6.22
CA GLU A 28 -13.94 12.36 6.36
C GLU A 28 -14.36 12.71 7.80
N ASP A 29 -13.43 12.79 8.75
CA ASP A 29 -13.68 13.06 10.18
C ASP A 29 -14.77 12.16 10.80
N VAL A 30 -14.82 10.89 10.36
CA VAL A 30 -15.85 9.95 10.81
C VAL A 30 -15.68 9.67 12.30
N PRO A 31 -16.72 9.83 13.15
CA PRO A 31 -16.61 9.50 14.56
C PRO A 31 -16.49 7.98 14.76
N GLY A 32 -15.49 7.54 15.53
CA GLY A 32 -15.27 6.12 15.78
C GLY A 32 -13.98 5.81 16.53
N ASP A 33 -13.87 4.58 17.07
CA ASP A 33 -12.62 4.08 17.67
C ASP A 33 -11.63 3.60 16.60
N TRP A 34 -11.25 4.52 15.70
CA TRP A 34 -10.26 4.27 14.64
C TRP A 34 -8.89 3.95 15.21
N GLY A 35 -8.53 4.55 16.34
CA GLY A 35 -7.28 4.28 17.06
C GLY A 35 -7.21 2.83 17.55
N GLY A 36 -8.28 2.31 18.15
CA GLY A 36 -8.38 0.91 18.57
C GLY A 36 -8.29 -0.06 17.40
N LEU A 37 -9.01 0.21 16.30
CA LEU A 37 -8.94 -0.59 15.08
C LEU A 37 -7.54 -0.59 14.47
N TRP A 38 -6.90 0.58 14.37
CA TRP A 38 -5.54 0.71 13.84
C TRP A 38 -4.51 -0.05 14.69
N LYS A 39 -4.66 -0.01 16.02
CA LYS A 39 -3.80 -0.76 16.94
C LYS A 39 -3.94 -2.27 16.72
N ARG A 40 -5.17 -2.78 16.62
CA ARG A 40 -5.41 -4.21 16.35
C ARG A 40 -4.90 -4.61 14.97
N PHE A 41 -5.13 -3.80 13.95
CA PHE A 41 -4.61 -4.00 12.60
C PHE A 41 -3.08 -4.13 12.60
N ARG A 42 -2.38 -3.22 13.30
CA ARG A 42 -0.92 -3.29 13.44
C ARG A 42 -0.46 -4.58 14.11
N GLN A 43 -1.12 -4.99 15.20
CA GLN A 43 -0.80 -6.25 15.89
C GLN A 43 -0.90 -7.46 14.96
N VAL A 44 -1.96 -7.55 14.16
CA VAL A 44 -2.15 -8.65 13.20
C VAL A 44 -1.09 -8.62 12.10
N VAL A 45 -0.76 -7.44 11.57
CA VAL A 45 0.26 -7.29 10.54
C VAL A 45 1.66 -7.62 11.04
N GLU A 46 2.00 -7.23 12.26
CA GLU A 46 3.29 -7.52 12.90
C GLU A 46 3.44 -9.01 13.23
N ALA A 47 2.34 -9.73 13.44
CA ALA A 47 2.34 -11.17 13.68
C ALA A 47 2.66 -12.02 12.43
N ILE A 48 2.68 -11.43 11.23
CA ILE A 48 2.93 -12.18 9.98
C ILE A 48 4.38 -12.67 9.94
N PRO A 49 4.63 -14.00 9.94
CA PRO A 49 5.98 -14.53 9.90
C PRO A 49 6.68 -14.25 8.56
N ARG A 50 7.98 -13.95 8.60
CA ARG A 50 8.80 -13.80 7.38
C ARG A 50 8.83 -15.06 6.52
N ARG A 51 8.71 -16.24 7.15
CA ARG A 51 8.57 -17.56 6.50
C ARG A 51 7.32 -18.24 7.04
N ALA A 52 6.19 -17.98 6.41
CA ALA A 52 4.91 -18.56 6.80
C ALA A 52 4.53 -19.76 5.92
N CYS A 53 4.00 -20.81 6.54
CA CYS A 53 3.26 -21.87 5.88
C CYS A 53 1.75 -21.56 5.85
N ILE A 54 0.96 -22.38 5.17
CA ILE A 54 -0.49 -22.17 5.02
C ILE A 54 -1.20 -22.15 6.38
N ALA A 55 -0.83 -23.05 7.29
CA ALA A 55 -1.41 -23.13 8.63
C ALA A 55 -1.15 -21.88 9.49
N ASP A 56 -0.03 -21.18 9.24
CA ASP A 56 0.28 -19.93 9.94
C ASP A 56 -0.51 -18.74 9.38
N LEU A 57 -0.85 -18.77 8.08
CA LEU A 57 -1.52 -17.66 7.40
C LEU A 57 -3.05 -17.70 7.53
N GLU A 58 -3.63 -18.89 7.70
CA GLU A 58 -5.07 -19.06 7.87
C GLU A 58 -5.66 -18.23 9.03
N PRO A 59 -5.13 -18.27 10.27
CA PRO A 59 -5.64 -17.44 11.35
C PRO A 59 -5.49 -15.93 11.06
N ILE A 60 -4.40 -15.54 10.41
CA ILE A 60 -4.14 -14.14 10.04
C ILE A 60 -5.18 -13.63 9.04
N VAL A 61 -5.57 -14.46 8.07
CA VAL A 61 -6.63 -14.09 7.11
C VAL A 61 -7.96 -13.90 7.83
N VAL A 62 -8.30 -14.77 8.79
CA VAL A 62 -9.51 -14.65 9.60
C VAL A 62 -9.49 -13.37 10.42
N ASP A 63 -8.37 -13.06 11.08
CA ASP A 63 -8.22 -11.86 11.89
C ASP A 63 -8.33 -10.58 11.05
N LEU A 64 -7.70 -10.56 9.87
CA LEU A 64 -7.81 -9.44 8.93
C LEU A 64 -9.25 -9.28 8.39
N ALA A 65 -9.94 -10.37 8.10
CA ALA A 65 -11.35 -10.31 7.68
C ALA A 65 -12.24 -9.76 8.79
N SER A 66 -12.05 -10.22 10.04
CA SER A 66 -12.79 -9.69 11.19
C SER A 66 -12.52 -8.21 11.44
N LEU A 67 -11.28 -7.76 11.25
CA LEU A 67 -10.94 -6.33 11.32
C LEU A 67 -11.63 -5.52 10.22
N ARG A 68 -11.67 -6.06 9.00
CA ARG A 68 -12.37 -5.42 7.88
C ARG A 68 -13.86 -5.26 8.19
N ASP A 69 -14.52 -6.31 8.69
CA ASP A 69 -15.92 -6.23 9.12
C ASP A 69 -16.13 -5.17 10.21
N GLY A 70 -15.17 -5.01 11.13
CA GLY A 70 -15.21 -3.99 12.17
C GLY A 70 -15.16 -2.57 11.61
N VAL A 71 -14.27 -2.34 10.63
CA VAL A 71 -14.15 -1.08 9.90
C VAL A 71 -15.44 -0.79 9.12
N ASP A 72 -15.94 -1.77 8.36
CA ASP A 72 -17.13 -1.64 7.53
C ASP A 72 -18.37 -1.31 8.40
N LYS A 73 -18.52 -1.95 9.57
CA LYS A 73 -19.59 -1.63 10.53
C LYS A 73 -19.53 -0.18 11.03
N LEU A 74 -18.34 0.33 11.35
CA LEU A 74 -18.18 1.71 11.81
C LEU A 74 -18.56 2.72 10.71
N LEU A 75 -18.12 2.46 9.47
CA LEU A 75 -18.50 3.28 8.32
C LEU A 75 -20.00 3.20 8.02
N GLU A 76 -20.61 2.02 8.09
CA GLU A 76 -22.05 1.86 7.91
C GLU A 76 -22.87 2.61 8.95
N ILE A 77 -22.47 2.55 10.23
CA ILE A 77 -23.14 3.28 11.31
C ILE A 77 -23.10 4.77 11.04
N HIS A 78 -21.94 5.29 10.62
CA HIS A 78 -21.80 6.68 10.23
C HIS A 78 -22.74 7.04 9.07
N MET A 79 -22.73 6.26 7.99
CA MET A 79 -23.57 6.51 6.81
C MET A 79 -25.07 6.50 7.14
N LYS A 80 -25.52 5.58 8.00
CA LYS A 80 -26.92 5.51 8.50
C LYS A 80 -27.27 6.70 9.40
N SER A 81 -26.32 7.20 10.20
CA SER A 81 -26.54 8.36 11.06
C SER A 81 -26.62 9.68 10.30
N THR A 82 -25.85 9.82 9.23
CA THR A 82 -25.81 11.01 8.36
C THR A 82 -27.04 11.10 7.45
N ASN A 83 -27.63 9.96 7.06
CA ASN A 83 -28.84 9.89 6.24
C ASN A 83 -30.00 9.22 6.99
N PRO A 84 -30.67 9.91 7.95
CA PRO A 84 -31.79 9.33 8.69
C PRO A 84 -33.09 9.21 7.85
N SER A 85 -33.12 9.69 6.60
CA SER A 85 -34.29 9.52 5.72
C SER A 85 -34.28 8.13 5.08
N GLY A 86 -34.91 7.18 5.75
CA GLY A 86 -35.24 5.89 5.17
C GLY A 86 -36.13 6.07 3.95
N ASN A 87 -35.57 5.83 2.76
CA ASN A 87 -36.37 5.41 1.62
C ASN A 87 -35.96 3.98 1.26
N ASP A 88 -36.66 3.04 1.88
CA ASP A 88 -36.55 1.60 1.72
C ASP A 88 -37.21 1.14 0.41
N SER A 89 -36.91 1.81 -0.70
CA SER A 89 -37.30 1.36 -2.04
C SER A 89 -36.20 0.45 -2.58
N GLN A 90 -36.20 -0.77 -2.05
CA GLN A 90 -35.52 -1.91 -2.63
C GLN A 90 -35.96 -2.06 -4.09
N ASN A 91 -35.02 -1.90 -5.01
CA ASN A 91 -35.02 -2.69 -6.22
C ASN A 91 -33.65 -3.36 -6.32
N GLU A 92 -33.47 -4.38 -5.48
CA GLU A 92 -32.44 -5.40 -5.70
C GLU A 92 -32.69 -6.02 -7.07
N ARG A 93 -31.91 -5.59 -8.06
CA ARG A 93 -31.65 -6.40 -9.24
C ARG A 93 -30.16 -6.50 -9.49
N GLN A 94 -29.71 -7.70 -9.12
CA GLN A 94 -28.73 -8.51 -9.84
C GLN A 94 -27.28 -8.08 -9.69
N GLN A 95 -26.60 -8.77 -8.76
CA GLN A 95 -25.17 -9.03 -8.84
C GLN A 95 -24.84 -9.46 -10.27
N SER A 96 -24.00 -8.67 -10.93
CA SER A 96 -23.25 -9.16 -12.07
C SER A 96 -21.84 -9.41 -11.56
N ASP A 97 -21.52 -10.69 -11.40
CA ASP A 97 -20.17 -11.20 -11.14
C ASP A 97 -19.26 -10.72 -12.25
N SER A 98 -18.69 -9.53 -12.09
CA SER A 98 -17.61 -9.06 -12.94
C SER A 98 -16.32 -9.61 -12.34
N ASN A 99 -15.93 -10.79 -12.80
CA ASN A 99 -14.52 -11.16 -12.80
C ASN A 99 -13.79 -10.12 -13.67
N THR A 100 -13.35 -9.01 -13.07
CA THR A 100 -12.48 -8.07 -13.76
C THR A 100 -11.05 -8.45 -13.43
N ASP A 101 -10.47 -9.23 -14.34
CA ASP A 101 -9.06 -9.21 -14.66
C ASP A 101 -8.63 -7.73 -14.77
N SER A 102 -8.01 -7.19 -13.72
CA SER A 102 -7.45 -5.85 -13.73
C SER A 102 -5.98 -5.97 -13.37
N ILE A 103 -5.20 -6.12 -14.43
CA ILE A 103 -3.79 -5.77 -14.50
C ILE A 103 -3.63 -4.39 -13.85
N PHE A 104 -3.07 -4.35 -12.65
CA PHE A 104 -2.58 -3.11 -12.05
C PHE A 104 -1.05 -3.10 -12.14
N GLU A 105 -0.60 -2.63 -13.29
CA GLU A 105 0.74 -2.06 -13.48
C GLU A 105 0.83 -0.81 -12.61
N PHE A 106 1.72 -0.84 -11.62
CA PHE A 106 2.28 0.37 -11.02
C PHE A 106 3.79 0.16 -10.91
N GLU A 107 4.50 0.46 -11.99
CA GLU A 107 5.88 0.90 -11.90
C GLU A 107 5.89 2.44 -11.92
N PRO A 108 6.43 3.11 -10.90
CA PRO A 108 7.14 4.35 -11.12
C PRO A 108 8.60 3.97 -11.46
N ALA A 109 8.82 3.42 -12.64
CA ALA A 109 10.15 3.34 -13.23
C ALA A 109 10.50 4.75 -13.70
N PHE A 110 11.28 5.46 -12.87
CA PHE A 110 11.84 6.75 -13.23
C PHE A 110 13.01 6.53 -14.21
N GLU A 111 12.69 6.20 -15.47
CA GLU A 111 13.68 6.10 -16.54
C GLU A 111 13.61 7.31 -17.44
N LYS A 112 14.54 8.26 -17.22
CA LYS A 112 14.92 9.24 -18.23
C LYS A 112 15.75 8.54 -19.30
N SER A 113 15.15 8.29 -20.44
CA SER A 113 15.83 7.96 -21.71
C SER A 113 14.99 8.60 -22.82
N GLY A 114 15.45 9.58 -23.61
CA GLY A 114 16.74 9.62 -24.29
C GLY A 114 16.64 8.82 -25.58
N ALA A 115 16.15 9.43 -26.67
CA ALA A 115 16.39 8.96 -28.04
C ALA A 115 16.13 10.06 -29.07
N THR A 116 17.20 10.62 -29.65
CA THR A 116 17.22 10.99 -31.06
C THR A 116 18.64 10.81 -31.60
N ALA A 117 18.73 9.91 -32.59
CA ALA A 117 19.72 9.80 -33.66
C ALA A 117 21.19 9.44 -33.32
N GLU A 118 21.61 8.28 -33.82
CA GLU A 118 23.01 8.01 -34.23
C GLU A 118 23.29 8.61 -35.62
N PRO A 119 24.53 8.58 -36.17
CA PRO A 119 25.86 8.48 -35.55
C PRO A 119 26.79 9.61 -36.03
N SER A 120 27.67 10.15 -35.18
CA SER A 120 28.87 10.84 -35.68
C SER A 120 29.97 10.92 -34.63
N THR A 121 31.16 10.53 -35.08
CA THR A 121 32.47 10.52 -34.42
C THR A 121 32.70 11.63 -33.39
N ARG A 122 33.24 11.29 -32.20
CA ARG A 122 34.43 11.89 -31.57
C ARG A 122 34.67 11.34 -30.16
N THR A 123 35.90 10.87 -29.95
CA THR A 123 36.55 10.51 -28.69
C THR A 123 36.38 11.58 -27.60
N ALA A 124 35.99 11.18 -26.38
CA ALA A 124 36.08 12.02 -25.18
C ALA A 124 36.37 11.18 -23.92
N GLU A 125 37.45 11.53 -23.23
CA GLU A 125 37.96 10.93 -21.99
C GLU A 125 37.03 11.16 -20.77
N PRO A 126 37.12 10.32 -19.72
CA PRO A 126 36.32 10.46 -18.50
C PRO A 126 36.79 11.64 -17.62
N PRO A 127 35.86 12.34 -16.94
CA PRO A 127 36.18 13.47 -16.06
C PRO A 127 36.91 13.00 -14.77
N LYS A 128 38.08 13.60 -14.51
CA LYS A 128 38.87 13.42 -13.28
C LYS A 128 38.21 14.16 -12.12
N THR A 129 37.26 13.52 -11.45
CA THR A 129 36.76 14.01 -10.16
C THR A 129 37.58 13.38 -9.04
N TYR A 130 38.38 14.19 -8.35
CA TYR A 130 39.14 13.76 -7.17
C TYR A 130 38.23 13.81 -5.93
N PRO A 131 38.30 12.80 -5.04
CA PRO A 131 37.45 12.78 -3.86
C PRO A 131 37.80 13.94 -2.91
N LEU A 132 36.76 14.59 -2.36
CA LEU A 132 36.87 15.71 -1.43
C LEU A 132 37.84 15.45 -0.25
N GLY A 133 37.94 14.20 0.20
CA GLY A 133 38.88 13.80 1.25
C GLY A 133 40.36 13.99 0.88
N LEU A 134 40.73 13.94 -0.40
CA LEU A 134 42.09 14.22 -0.87
C LEU A 134 42.39 15.73 -0.83
N VAL A 135 41.39 16.56 -1.15
CA VAL A 135 41.49 18.03 -1.15
C VAL A 135 41.62 18.56 0.29
N LEU A 136 40.81 18.05 1.21
CA LEU A 136 40.85 18.44 2.62
C LEU A 136 42.17 18.04 3.31
N LYS A 137 42.84 16.98 2.84
CA LYS A 137 44.16 16.56 3.34
C LYS A 137 45.31 17.45 2.84
N ALA A 138 45.14 18.08 1.68
CA ALA A 138 46.16 18.95 1.08
C ALA A 138 46.10 20.39 1.60
N CYS A 139 44.93 20.85 2.07
CA CYS A 139 44.73 22.23 2.55
C CYS A 139 44.09 22.24 3.96
N PRO A 140 44.89 22.05 5.04
CA PRO A 140 44.37 22.05 6.41
C PRO A 140 43.87 23.43 6.90
N GLU A 141 44.15 24.53 6.18
CA GLU A 141 43.72 25.90 6.54
C GLU A 141 42.26 26.23 6.19
N ILE A 142 41.50 25.31 5.59
CA ILE A 142 40.08 25.52 5.23
C ILE A 142 39.13 25.27 6.43
N VAL A 143 39.66 24.76 7.56
CA VAL A 143 38.89 24.40 8.76
C VAL A 143 39.08 25.41 9.91
N ASP A 144 39.24 26.69 9.59
CA ASP A 144 39.14 27.81 10.56
C ASP A 144 37.87 28.63 10.29
#